data_AF-A0A7X3RGQ9-F1
#
_entry.id   AF-A0A7X3RGQ9-F1
#
_cell.length_a   1.000
_cell.length_b   1.000
_cell.length_c   1.000
_cell.angle_alpha   90.00
_cell.angle_beta   90.00
_cell.angle_gamma   90.00
#
_symmetry.space_group_name_H-M   'P 1'
#
loop_
_entity.id
_entity.type
_entity.pdbx_description
1 polymer ?
#
loop_
_entity_poly.entity_id
_entity_poly.type
_entity_poly.pdbx_seq_one_letter_code
_entity_poly.pdbx_strand_id
1 'polypeptide(L)'
;TKAIEAAIRVAGLGKQKSETIKNFLTWLKDEHGELSLEFIHDMETEVALDLLCQHKGIGIKTASVTLSFACGREVFPVDTHILRISKRLGLIPSNCSAEKAHQALPPIIPPGKAYPFHMNLIYFGRRICDARKPLCERCPLTEHCLYFRENSQT
;
A
#
# COMPACT_ATOMS: atom_id res chain seq x y z
N THR A 1 -1.34 -16.74 21.31
CA THR A 1 -1.11 -15.34 20.89
C THR A 1 -0.05 -14.64 21.73
N LYS A 2 -0.07 -14.73 23.08
CA LYS A 2 0.93 -14.08 23.97
C LYS A 2 2.40 -14.26 23.57
N ALA A 3 2.82 -15.47 23.19
CA ALA A 3 4.19 -15.72 22.73
C ALA A 3 4.54 -14.96 21.43
N ILE A 4 3.60 -14.89 20.48
CA ILE A 4 3.75 -14.13 19.23
C ILE A 4 3.83 -12.64 19.56
N GLU A 5 2.93 -12.13 20.40
CA GLU A 5 2.93 -10.73 20.83
C GLU A 5 4.25 -10.30 21.46
N ALA A 6 4.82 -11.13 22.35
CA ALA A 6 6.12 -10.88 22.96
C ALA A 6 7.24 -10.82 21.90
N ALA A 7 7.21 -11.72 20.91
CA ALA A 7 8.20 -11.78 19.84
C ALA A 7 8.13 -10.56 18.89
N ILE A 8 6.93 -10.01 18.65
CA ILE A 8 6.73 -8.88 17.72
C ILE A 8 6.59 -7.53 18.43
N ARG A 9 6.90 -7.45 19.72
CA ARG A 9 6.68 -6.26 20.55
C ARG A 9 7.25 -4.98 19.94
N VAL A 10 8.40 -5.06 19.26
CA VAL A 10 9.09 -3.92 18.63
C VAL A 10 8.27 -3.25 17.52
N ALA A 11 7.32 -3.97 16.92
CA ALA A 11 6.56 -3.50 15.77
C ALA A 11 5.34 -2.64 16.15
N GLY A 12 5.00 -2.53 17.44
CA GLY A 12 3.77 -1.89 17.92
C GLY A 12 2.49 -2.60 17.49
N LEU A 13 1.35 -2.27 18.13
CA LEU A 13 0.05 -2.92 17.92
C LEU A 13 0.09 -4.45 18.14
N GLY A 14 0.89 -4.89 19.11
CA GLY A 14 1.25 -6.30 19.33
C GLY A 14 0.05 -7.23 19.49
N LYS A 15 -0.90 -6.89 20.35
CA LYS A 15 -2.13 -7.66 20.56
C LYS A 15 -2.86 -7.95 19.24
N GLN A 16 -3.26 -6.89 18.52
CA GLN A 16 -4.00 -7.02 17.25
C GLN A 16 -3.21 -7.79 16.20
N LYS A 17 -1.92 -7.49 16.00
CA LYS A 17 -1.09 -8.19 15.02
C LYS A 17 -0.91 -9.67 15.37
N SER A 18 -0.73 -9.99 16.65
CA SER A 18 -0.54 -11.38 17.09
C SER A 18 -1.80 -12.23 16.88
N GLU A 19 -2.99 -11.63 17.06
CA GLU A 19 -4.28 -12.26 16.77
C GLU A 19 -4.45 -12.48 15.27
N THR A 20 -4.20 -11.45 14.45
CA THR A 20 -4.27 -11.56 12.97
C THR A 20 -3.32 -12.63 12.44
N ILE A 21 -2.04 -12.64 12.86
CA ILE A 21 -1.06 -13.65 12.44
C ILE A 21 -1.54 -15.05 12.80
N LYS A 22 -1.96 -15.26 14.06
CA LYS A 22 -2.39 -16.59 14.51
C LYS A 22 -3.62 -17.07 13.76
N ASN A 23 -4.63 -16.21 13.59
CA ASN A 23 -5.87 -16.56 12.91
C ASN A 23 -5.64 -16.85 11.43
N PHE A 24 -4.80 -16.06 10.75
CA PHE A 24 -4.48 -16.28 9.34
C PHE A 24 -3.72 -17.60 9.12
N LEU A 25 -2.73 -17.91 9.97
CA LEU A 25 -2.00 -19.18 9.87
C LEU A 25 -2.87 -20.39 10.22
N THR A 26 -3.79 -20.25 11.18
CA THR A 26 -4.77 -21.31 11.48
C THR A 26 -5.68 -21.55 10.27
N TRP A 27 -6.24 -20.49 9.68
CA TRP A 27 -7.05 -20.60 8.47
C TRP A 27 -6.30 -21.28 7.31
N LEU A 28 -5.04 -20.88 7.05
CA LEU A 28 -4.22 -21.52 6.01
C LEU A 28 -4.06 -23.02 6.25
N LYS A 29 -3.75 -23.39 7.49
CA LYS A 29 -3.58 -24.80 7.85
C LYS A 29 -4.89 -25.58 7.70
N ASP A 30 -6.02 -24.99 8.11
CA ASP A 30 -7.31 -25.68 8.14
C ASP A 30 -7.90 -25.83 6.72
N GLU A 31 -7.79 -24.82 5.86
CA GLU A 31 -8.36 -24.83 4.50
C GLU A 31 -7.42 -25.41 3.44
N HIS A 32 -6.10 -25.20 3.58
CA HIS A 32 -5.12 -25.58 2.55
C HIS A 32 -4.14 -26.68 3.01
N GLY A 33 -4.17 -27.07 4.29
CA GLY A 33 -3.31 -28.13 4.84
C GLY A 33 -1.84 -27.72 5.06
N GLU A 34 -1.43 -26.56 4.55
CA GLU A 34 -0.06 -26.05 4.64
C GLU A 34 -0.03 -24.55 4.96
N LEU A 35 1.11 -24.05 5.45
CA LEU A 35 1.31 -22.63 5.76
C LEU A 35 1.89 -21.90 4.55
N SER A 36 1.23 -22.01 3.40
CA SER A 36 1.69 -21.50 2.11
C SER A 36 0.58 -20.70 1.41
N LEU A 37 0.99 -19.70 0.63
CA LEU A 37 0.11 -18.94 -0.26
C LEU A 37 0.33 -19.29 -1.74
N GLU A 38 1.03 -20.38 -2.04
CA GLU A 38 1.35 -20.76 -3.43
C GLU A 38 0.10 -20.91 -4.30
N PHE A 39 -1.01 -21.43 -3.75
CA PHE A 39 -2.28 -21.56 -4.46
C PHE A 39 -2.83 -20.22 -4.99
N ILE A 40 -2.39 -19.08 -4.43
CA ILE A 40 -2.79 -17.76 -4.92
C ILE A 40 -2.26 -17.52 -6.34
N HIS A 41 -1.16 -18.15 -6.77
CA HIS A 41 -0.62 -17.96 -8.12
C HIS A 41 -1.61 -18.35 -9.23
N ASP A 42 -2.48 -19.33 -8.97
CA ASP A 42 -3.47 -19.82 -9.93
C ASP A 42 -4.80 -19.05 -9.89
N MET A 43 -4.92 -18.03 -9.03
CA MET A 43 -6.13 -17.23 -8.88
C MET A 43 -6.11 -15.97 -9.75
N GLU A 44 -7.27 -15.48 -10.15
CA GLU A 44 -7.39 -14.12 -10.69
C GLU A 44 -7.07 -13.07 -9.62
N THR A 45 -6.54 -11.92 -10.04
CA THR A 45 -5.98 -10.91 -9.13
C THR A 45 -7.03 -10.33 -8.18
N GLU A 46 -8.21 -10.05 -8.70
CA GLU A 46 -9.34 -9.52 -7.95
C GLU A 46 -9.82 -10.54 -6.90
N VAL A 47 -9.91 -11.82 -7.28
CA VAL A 47 -10.31 -12.89 -6.37
C VAL A 47 -9.29 -13.08 -5.25
N ALA A 48 -8.00 -13.01 -5.57
CA ALA A 48 -6.93 -13.08 -4.58
C ALA A 48 -6.93 -11.87 -3.63
N LEU A 49 -7.23 -10.67 -4.13
CA LEU A 49 -7.39 -9.47 -3.30
C LEU A 49 -8.54 -9.64 -2.31
N ASP A 50 -9.71 -10.06 -2.78
CA ASP A 50 -10.90 -10.26 -1.96
C ASP A 50 -10.68 -11.34 -0.90
N LEU A 51 -10.07 -12.47 -1.30
CA LEU A 51 -9.70 -13.55 -0.39
C LEU A 51 -8.79 -13.04 0.73
N LEU A 52 -7.73 -12.29 0.41
CA LEU A 52 -6.83 -11.76 1.44
C LEU A 52 -7.53 -10.73 2.34
N CYS A 53 -8.38 -9.87 1.77
CA CYS A 53 -9.05 -8.79 2.49
C CYS A 53 -10.18 -9.28 3.42
N GLN A 54 -10.70 -10.49 3.22
CA GLN A 54 -11.72 -11.06 4.11
C GLN A 54 -11.17 -11.33 5.54
N HIS A 55 -9.85 -11.44 5.69
CA HIS A 55 -9.21 -11.73 6.97
C HIS A 55 -9.02 -10.47 7.81
N LYS A 56 -9.58 -10.51 9.04
CA LYS A 56 -9.46 -9.40 9.99
C LYS A 56 -8.01 -8.98 10.24
N GLY A 57 -7.69 -7.74 9.88
CA GLY A 57 -6.35 -7.15 10.02
C GLY A 57 -5.53 -7.15 8.72
N ILE A 58 -6.05 -7.75 7.65
CA ILE A 58 -5.50 -7.64 6.30
C ILE A 58 -6.42 -6.72 5.50
N GLY A 59 -5.98 -5.47 5.30
CA GLY A 59 -6.69 -4.52 4.44
C GLY A 59 -6.15 -4.53 3.01
N ILE A 60 -6.83 -3.80 2.13
CA ILE A 60 -6.49 -3.68 0.69
C ILE A 60 -5.02 -3.35 0.45
N LYS A 61 -4.42 -2.48 1.27
CA LYS A 61 -3.00 -2.15 1.18
C LYS A 61 -2.11 -3.36 1.42
N THR A 62 -2.37 -4.14 2.46
CA THR A 62 -1.57 -5.33 2.79
C THR A 62 -1.72 -6.39 1.72
N ALA A 63 -2.95 -6.68 1.29
CA ALA A 63 -3.23 -7.62 0.21
C ALA A 63 -2.52 -7.21 -1.10
N SER A 64 -2.67 -5.94 -1.48
CA SER A 64 -2.02 -5.39 -2.68
C SER A 64 -0.50 -5.51 -2.64
N VAL A 65 0.13 -5.23 -1.48
CA VAL A 65 1.59 -5.39 -1.33
C VAL A 65 1.99 -6.84 -1.49
N THR A 66 1.28 -7.79 -0.88
CA THR A 66 1.57 -9.22 -1.03
C THR A 66 1.53 -9.63 -2.51
N LEU A 67 0.44 -9.30 -3.20
CA LEU A 67 0.27 -9.66 -4.61
C LEU A 67 1.30 -9.00 -5.54
N SER A 68 1.64 -7.74 -5.29
CA SER A 68 2.62 -7.02 -6.11
C SER A 68 4.05 -7.51 -5.85
N PHE A 69 4.46 -7.65 -4.59
CA PHE A 69 5.86 -7.92 -4.24
C PHE A 69 6.21 -9.42 -4.20
N ALA A 70 5.29 -10.27 -3.72
CA ALA A 70 5.55 -11.71 -3.62
C ALA A 70 5.08 -12.45 -4.88
N CYS A 71 3.93 -12.06 -5.45
CA CYS A 71 3.37 -12.76 -6.62
C CYS A 71 3.71 -12.09 -7.96
N GLY A 72 4.41 -10.95 -7.98
CA GLY A 72 4.80 -10.25 -9.20
C GLY A 72 3.63 -9.67 -10.01
N ARG A 73 2.43 -9.55 -9.42
CA ARG A 73 1.23 -9.07 -10.11
C ARG A 73 1.29 -7.56 -10.33
N GLU A 74 0.66 -7.09 -11.38
CA GLU A 74 0.55 -5.67 -11.70
C GLU A 74 -0.52 -4.97 -10.84
N VAL A 75 -0.35 -5.02 -9.52
CA VAL A 75 -1.18 -4.32 -8.54
C VAL A 75 -0.43 -3.10 -8.04
N PHE A 76 -1.14 -2.00 -7.77
CA PHE A 76 -0.55 -0.77 -7.26
C PHE A 76 -0.99 -0.47 -5.82
N PRO A 77 -0.17 -0.83 -4.81
CA PRO A 77 -0.50 -0.53 -3.42
C PRO A 77 -0.35 0.97 -3.14
N VAL A 78 -1.36 1.58 -2.50
CA VAL A 78 -1.33 2.97 -2.08
C VAL A 78 -1.02 3.06 -0.59
N ASP A 79 0.11 3.66 -0.24
CA ASP A 79 0.46 3.94 1.14
C ASP A 79 0.29 5.42 1.49
N THR A 80 0.73 5.83 2.67
CA THR A 80 0.62 7.22 3.14
C THR A 80 1.50 8.20 2.35
N HIS A 81 2.62 7.75 1.79
CA HIS A 81 3.45 8.58 0.89
C HIS A 81 2.74 8.78 -0.44
N ILE A 82 2.32 7.70 -1.09
CA ILE A 82 1.64 7.72 -2.38
C ILE A 82 0.35 8.52 -2.29
N LEU A 83 -0.50 8.27 -1.28
CA LEU A 83 -1.74 9.01 -1.08
C LEU A 83 -1.49 10.53 -0.99
N ARG A 84 -0.50 10.93 -0.19
CA ARG A 84 -0.13 12.35 -0.03
C ARG A 84 0.39 12.94 -1.34
N ILE A 85 1.32 12.26 -2.00
CA ILE A 85 1.93 12.75 -3.24
C ILE A 85 0.87 12.88 -4.33
N SER A 86 0.05 11.85 -4.53
CA SER A 86 -1.02 11.87 -5.53
C SER A 86 -2.02 12.99 -5.30
N LYS A 87 -2.38 13.28 -4.04
CA LYS A 87 -3.21 14.45 -3.69
C LYS A 87 -2.51 15.77 -4.00
N ARG A 88 -1.24 15.92 -3.62
CA ARG A 88 -0.46 17.15 -3.85
C ARG A 88 -0.23 17.45 -5.32
N LEU A 89 0.01 16.41 -6.12
CA LEU A 89 0.17 16.52 -7.57
C LEU A 89 -1.16 16.72 -8.30
N GLY A 90 -2.30 16.48 -7.64
CA GLY A 90 -3.62 16.58 -8.29
C GLY A 90 -4.02 15.35 -9.10
N LEU A 91 -3.35 14.21 -8.92
CA LEU A 91 -3.71 12.94 -9.57
C LEU A 91 -5.03 12.37 -9.03
N ILE A 92 -5.36 12.71 -7.79
CA ILE A 92 -6.62 12.35 -7.14
C ILE A 92 -7.13 13.55 -6.33
N PRO A 93 -8.45 13.64 -6.05
CA PRO A 93 -9.01 14.69 -5.22
C PRO A 93 -8.39 14.78 -3.81
N SER A 94 -8.27 15.98 -3.27
CA SER A 94 -7.70 16.22 -1.93
C SER A 94 -8.45 15.49 -0.80
N ASN A 95 -9.75 15.29 -0.96
CA ASN A 95 -10.62 14.55 -0.05
C ASN A 95 -10.69 13.02 -0.31
N CYS A 96 -9.95 12.51 -1.30
CA CYS A 96 -9.96 11.08 -1.64
C CYS A 96 -9.47 10.22 -0.45
N SER A 97 -10.18 9.13 -0.12
CA SER A 97 -9.75 8.21 0.93
C SER A 97 -8.64 7.28 0.43
N ALA A 98 -7.94 6.59 1.34
CA ALA A 98 -6.91 5.62 0.97
C ALA A 98 -7.51 4.47 0.14
N GLU A 99 -8.69 3.99 0.53
CA GLU A 99 -9.41 2.91 -0.14
C GLU A 99 -9.82 3.32 -1.56
N LYS A 100 -10.36 4.54 -1.74
CA LYS A 100 -10.70 5.06 -3.07
C LYS A 100 -9.47 5.27 -3.94
N ALA A 101 -8.34 5.67 -3.35
CA ALA A 101 -7.10 5.86 -4.09
C ALA A 101 -6.56 4.54 -4.68
N HIS A 102 -6.78 3.40 -4.01
CA HIS A 102 -6.44 2.07 -4.53
C HIS A 102 -7.19 1.72 -5.82
N GLN A 103 -8.35 2.33 -6.08
CA GLN A 103 -9.12 2.14 -7.32
C GLN A 103 -8.82 3.23 -8.35
N ALA A 104 -8.58 4.46 -7.90
CA ALA A 104 -8.41 5.61 -8.80
C ALA A 104 -7.03 5.72 -9.46
N LEU A 105 -5.97 5.22 -8.80
CA LEU A 105 -4.59 5.34 -9.30
C LEU A 105 -4.17 4.26 -10.31
N PRO A 106 -4.56 2.98 -10.21
CA PRO A 106 -4.14 1.97 -11.19
C PRO A 106 -4.43 2.34 -12.66
N PRO A 107 -5.62 2.88 -13.02
CA PRO A 107 -5.94 3.18 -14.42
C PRO A 107 -5.05 4.24 -15.08
N ILE A 108 -4.34 5.07 -14.31
CA ILE A 108 -3.46 6.12 -14.84
C ILE A 108 -1.99 5.66 -14.95
N ILE A 109 -1.68 4.44 -14.52
CA ILE A 109 -0.32 3.91 -14.53
C ILE A 109 -0.11 3.12 -15.82
N PRO A 110 0.96 3.39 -16.59
CA PRO A 110 1.24 2.60 -17.79
C PRO A 110 1.49 1.11 -17.46
N PRO A 111 1.10 0.19 -18.35
CA PRO A 111 1.36 -1.24 -18.18
C PRO A 111 2.84 -1.55 -17.89
N GLY A 112 3.07 -2.50 -16.97
CA GLY A 112 4.38 -2.89 -16.48
C GLY A 112 5.08 -1.86 -15.59
N LYS A 113 4.42 -0.77 -15.17
CA LYS A 113 5.04 0.30 -14.37
C LYS A 113 4.56 0.39 -12.93
N ALA A 114 3.57 -0.40 -12.50
CA ALA A 114 3.02 -0.34 -11.15
C ALA A 114 4.10 -0.46 -10.05
N TYR A 115 4.93 -1.50 -10.10
CA TYR A 115 6.00 -1.71 -9.13
C TYR A 115 7.07 -0.60 -9.11
N PRO A 116 7.75 -0.26 -10.23
CA PRO A 116 8.76 0.79 -10.20
C PRO A 116 8.16 2.15 -9.84
N PHE A 117 6.93 2.45 -10.25
CA PHE A 117 6.25 3.68 -9.86
C PHE A 117 5.98 3.73 -8.37
N HIS A 118 5.48 2.62 -7.78
CA HIS A 118 5.28 2.50 -6.34
C HIS A 118 6.59 2.82 -5.59
N MET A 119 7.68 2.12 -5.92
CA MET A 119 8.97 2.32 -5.27
C MET A 119 9.48 3.76 -5.41
N ASN A 120 9.40 4.34 -6.61
CA ASN A 120 9.84 5.70 -6.87
C ASN A 120 9.05 6.72 -6.04
N LEU A 121 7.73 6.57 -5.91
CA LEU A 121 6.92 7.45 -5.06
C LEU A 121 7.25 7.32 -3.57
N ILE A 122 7.55 6.11 -3.08
CA ILE A 122 8.01 5.91 -1.70
C ILE A 122 9.32 6.67 -1.47
N TYR A 123 10.31 6.51 -2.35
CA TYR A 123 11.59 7.21 -2.22
C TYR A 123 11.44 8.72 -2.34
N PHE A 124 10.65 9.18 -3.31
CA PHE A 124 10.34 10.58 -3.51
C PHE A 124 9.66 11.21 -2.29
N GLY A 125 8.67 10.52 -1.71
CA GLY A 125 7.93 10.97 -0.53
C GLY A 125 8.76 11.02 0.74
N ARG A 126 9.86 10.27 0.82
CA ARG A 126 10.81 10.29 1.94
C ARG A 126 11.90 11.34 1.78
N ARG A 127 12.35 11.60 0.53
CA ARG A 127 13.53 12.44 0.26
C ARG A 127 13.23 13.85 -0.23
N ILE A 128 12.05 14.08 -0.79
CA ILE A 128 11.67 15.35 -1.42
C ILE A 128 10.30 15.79 -0.93
N CYS A 129 9.25 15.01 -1.20
CA CYS A 129 7.88 15.38 -0.84
C CYS A 129 7.52 14.92 0.59
N ASP A 130 8.33 15.33 1.57
CA ASP A 130 8.09 15.02 2.98
C ASP A 130 6.72 15.53 3.46
N ALA A 131 6.13 14.84 4.44
CA ALA A 131 4.80 15.18 4.93
C ALA A 131 4.75 16.58 5.57
N ARG A 132 5.78 16.95 6.33
CA ARG A 132 5.82 18.20 7.12
C ARG A 132 6.54 19.32 6.38
N LYS A 133 7.71 19.04 5.79
CA LYS A 133 8.53 20.06 5.12
C LYS A 133 8.99 19.58 3.74
N PRO A 134 8.11 19.60 2.72
CA PRO A 134 8.50 19.21 1.37
C PRO A 134 9.56 20.17 0.80
N LEU A 135 10.53 19.62 0.06
CA LEU A 135 11.61 20.37 -0.57
C LEU A 135 11.20 20.82 -1.99
N CYS A 136 10.14 21.65 -2.09
CA CYS A 136 9.53 22.03 -3.36
C CYS A 136 10.49 22.75 -4.32
N GLU A 137 11.42 23.55 -3.80
CA GLU A 137 12.41 24.29 -4.63
C GLU A 137 13.33 23.38 -5.45
N ARG A 138 13.57 22.14 -4.97
CA ARG A 138 14.39 21.13 -5.65
C ARG A 138 13.58 19.94 -6.15
N CYS A 139 12.25 20.07 -6.17
CA CYS A 139 11.37 19.00 -6.58
C CYS A 139 11.27 18.97 -8.12
N PRO A 140 11.54 17.83 -8.77
CA PRO A 140 11.47 17.72 -10.24
C PRO A 140 10.05 17.79 -10.80
N LEU A 141 9.03 17.77 -9.94
CA LEU A 141 7.61 17.80 -10.32
C LEU A 141 6.95 19.14 -10.02
N THR A 142 7.71 20.16 -9.63
CA THR A 142 7.19 21.44 -9.14
C THR A 142 6.29 22.14 -10.14
N GLU A 143 6.68 22.17 -11.42
CA GLU A 143 5.90 22.78 -12.51
C GLU A 143 4.52 22.12 -12.73
N HIS A 144 4.39 20.84 -12.35
CA HIS A 144 3.17 20.06 -12.49
C HIS A 144 2.42 19.88 -11.16
N CYS A 145 2.88 20.48 -10.05
CA CYS A 145 2.35 20.23 -8.72
C CYS A 145 1.28 21.25 -8.34
N LEU A 146 0.02 20.81 -8.21
CA LEU A 146 -1.09 21.67 -7.76
C LEU A 146 -0.82 22.29 -6.39
N TYR A 147 -0.35 21.48 -5.43
CA TYR A 147 -0.01 21.95 -4.08
C TYR A 147 1.01 23.09 -4.09
N PHE A 148 2.04 23.03 -4.94
CA PHE A 148 3.02 24.11 -5.03
C PHE A 148 2.38 25.38 -5.60
N ARG A 149 1.66 25.26 -6.71
CA ARG A 149 0.98 26.39 -7.35
C ARG A 149 0.03 27.14 -6.42
N GLU A 150 -0.69 26.43 -5.57
CA GLU A 150 -1.63 27.01 -4.60
C GLU A 150 -0.93 27.69 -3.41
N ASN A 151 0.21 27.15 -2.95
CA ASN A 151 0.92 27.69 -1.79
C ASN A 151 1.98 28.74 -2.14
N SER A 152 2.40 28.85 -3.40
CA SER A 152 3.33 29.88 -3.89
C SER A 152 2.67 31.22 -4.22
N GLN A 153 1.35 31.34 -4.09
CA GLN A 153 0.59 32.59 -4.29
C GLN A 153 0.32 33.34 -2.97
N THR A 154 0.92 32.90 -1.87
CA THR A 154 0.93 33.53 -0.54
C THR A 154 2.35 33.87 -0.15
#